data_AF-A0A414DCF1-F1
#
_entry.id   AF-A0A414DCF1-F1
#
_cell.length_a   1.000
_cell.length_b   1.000
_cell.length_c   1.000
_cell.angle_alpha   90.00
_cell.angle_beta   90.00
_cell.angle_gamma   90.00
#
_symmetry.space_group_name_H-M   'P 1'
#
loop_
_entity.id
_entity.type
_entity.pdbx_description
1 polymer ?
#
loop_
_entity_poly.entity_id
_entity_poly.type
_entity_poly.pdbx_seq_one_letter_code
_entity_poly.pdbx_strand_id
1 'polypeptide(L)'
;MIVIKRTLNEDEIYNITEAFRLAILDAKYDRRFQYRDRMSNFPRGCCDDASDLLAYYLLEKYNIHTEQGNGVYRDDNPEHTTNHAWLIVNGESYIDITATQFMFCGAFKKDIYVGRSFYFYEELEDVKIYRNCDITRDKRLWKDYQIIMEYLPDDL
;
A
#
# COMPACT_ATOMS: atom_id res chain seq x y z
N MET A 1 -4.23 -12.19 32.64
CA MET A 1 -3.67 -11.01 31.95
C MET A 1 -4.67 -10.57 30.90
N ILE A 2 -5.26 -9.39 31.07
CA ILE A 2 -6.12 -8.79 30.04
C ILE A 2 -5.16 -8.14 29.04
N VAL A 3 -4.96 -8.75 27.88
CA VAL A 3 -4.29 -8.08 26.76
C VAL A 3 -5.33 -7.12 26.20
N ILE A 4 -5.25 -5.85 26.57
CA ILE A 4 -6.04 -4.81 25.91
C ILE A 4 -5.44 -4.70 24.50
N LYS A 5 -6.11 -5.27 23.50
CA LYS A 5 -5.81 -4.98 22.09
C LYS A 5 -6.10 -3.48 21.89
N ARG A 6 -5.06 -2.65 21.92
CA ARG A 6 -5.16 -1.26 21.49
C ARG A 6 -5.41 -1.28 19.99
N THR A 7 -6.58 -0.81 19.57
CA THR A 7 -6.84 -0.52 18.16
C THR A 7 -6.15 0.81 17.84
N LEU A 8 -5.29 0.81 16.82
CA LEU A 8 -4.65 2.04 16.34
C LEU A 8 -5.69 2.92 15.66
N ASN A 9 -5.61 4.24 15.88
CA ASN A 9 -6.46 5.21 15.21
C ASN A 9 -5.94 5.54 13.79
N GLU A 10 -6.70 6.30 13.01
CA GLU A 10 -6.35 6.64 11.63
C GLU A 10 -5.04 7.43 11.52
N ASP A 11 -4.73 8.31 12.46
CA ASP A 11 -3.46 9.08 12.46
C ASP A 11 -2.26 8.18 12.75
N GLU A 12 -2.42 7.21 13.65
CA GLU A 12 -1.38 6.22 13.95
C GLU A 12 -1.11 5.32 12.73
N ILE A 13 -2.18 4.83 12.09
CA ILE A 13 -2.07 4.05 10.86
C ILE A 13 -1.44 4.90 9.75
N TYR A 14 -1.83 6.17 9.62
CA TYR A 14 -1.22 7.10 8.67
C TYR A 14 0.29 7.20 8.89
N ASN A 15 0.75 7.47 10.13
CA ASN A 15 2.18 7.63 10.40
C ASN A 15 2.99 6.35 10.10
N ILE A 16 2.46 5.19 10.49
CA ILE A 16 3.11 3.89 10.22
C ILE A 16 3.22 3.63 8.71
N THR A 17 2.13 3.88 7.98
CA THR A 17 2.07 3.63 6.53
C THR A 17 2.88 4.65 5.74
N GLU A 18 2.96 5.91 6.20
CA GLU A 18 3.83 6.95 5.65
C GLU A 18 5.30 6.58 5.81
N ALA A 19 5.72 6.14 7.00
CA ALA A 19 7.09 5.69 7.23
C ALA A 19 7.47 4.51 6.32
N PHE A 20 6.58 3.52 6.17
CA PHE A 20 6.80 2.41 5.24
C PHE A 20 6.95 2.88 3.79
N ARG A 21 6.12 3.84 3.36
CA ARG A 21 6.23 4.44 2.03
C ARG A 21 7.55 5.19 1.84
N LEU A 22 7.99 5.96 2.84
CA LEU A 22 9.27 6.66 2.78
C LEU A 22 10.44 5.68 2.67
N ALA A 23 10.41 4.58 3.41
CA ALA A 23 11.40 3.50 3.30
C ALA A 23 11.47 2.91 1.88
N ILE A 24 10.33 2.73 1.20
CA ILE A 24 10.31 2.31 -0.23
C ILE A 24 10.98 3.38 -1.11
N LEU A 25 10.69 4.66 -0.90
CA LEU A 25 11.28 5.74 -1.69
C LEU A 25 12.79 5.82 -1.52
N ASP A 26 13.29 5.69 -0.31
CA ASP A 26 14.73 5.72 -0.01
C ASP A 26 15.44 4.50 -0.61
N ALA A 27 14.89 3.29 -0.44
CA ALA A 27 15.39 2.07 -1.07
C ALA A 27 15.43 2.18 -2.61
N LYS A 28 14.41 2.80 -3.21
CA LYS A 28 14.35 3.08 -4.65
C LYS A 28 15.39 4.11 -5.07
N TYR A 29 15.57 5.19 -4.31
CA TYR A 29 16.56 6.23 -4.58
C TYR A 29 17.97 5.63 -4.64
N ASP A 30 18.28 4.71 -3.72
CA ASP A 30 19.53 3.96 -3.67
C ASP A 30 19.62 2.81 -4.69
N ARG A 31 18.58 2.63 -5.52
CA ARG A 31 18.48 1.58 -6.55
C ARG A 31 18.68 0.17 -5.99
N ARG A 32 18.15 -0.08 -4.78
CA ARG A 32 18.26 -1.39 -4.11
C ARG A 32 17.35 -2.45 -4.73
N PHE A 33 16.20 -2.04 -5.27
CA PHE A 33 15.33 -2.95 -6.04
C PHE A 33 16.00 -3.38 -7.35
N GLN A 34 15.78 -4.63 -7.75
CA GLN A 34 16.41 -5.16 -8.97
C GLN A 34 15.94 -4.38 -10.21
N TYR A 35 16.86 -4.17 -11.16
CA TYR A 35 16.51 -3.57 -12.44
C TYR A 35 15.46 -4.45 -13.15
N ARG A 36 14.29 -3.87 -13.46
CA ARG A 36 13.05 -4.51 -13.98
C ARG A 36 12.11 -5.11 -12.93
N ASP A 37 12.46 -5.06 -11.65
CA ASP A 37 11.47 -5.31 -10.61
C ASP A 37 10.40 -4.20 -10.61
N ARG A 38 9.15 -4.54 -10.32
CA ARG A 38 8.04 -3.57 -10.34
C ARG A 38 8.20 -2.46 -9.29
N MET A 39 8.73 -2.77 -8.11
CA MET A 39 9.01 -1.79 -7.06
C MET A 39 10.05 -0.75 -7.48
N SER A 40 10.90 -1.04 -8.46
CA SER A 40 11.80 -0.03 -9.06
C SER A 40 11.04 1.13 -9.74
N ASN A 41 9.76 0.93 -10.09
CA ASN A 41 8.87 1.94 -10.68
C ASN A 41 7.92 2.59 -9.68
N PHE A 42 8.04 2.29 -8.38
CA PHE A 42 7.13 2.80 -7.35
C PHE A 42 6.92 4.32 -7.48
N PRO A 43 5.68 4.84 -7.43
CA PRO A 43 4.41 4.16 -7.08
C PRO A 43 3.67 3.50 -8.26
N ARG A 44 4.18 3.63 -9.50
CA ARG A 44 3.41 3.28 -10.70
C ARG A 44 3.58 1.81 -11.06
N GLY A 45 2.46 1.12 -11.29
CA GLY A 45 2.45 -0.24 -11.80
C GLY A 45 2.92 -1.30 -10.79
N CYS A 46 2.92 -0.98 -9.49
CA CYS A 46 3.31 -1.88 -8.40
C CYS A 46 2.35 -1.78 -7.19
N CYS A 47 1.14 -1.27 -7.36
CA CYS A 47 0.18 -1.03 -6.28
C CYS A 47 -0.23 -2.31 -5.54
N ASP A 48 -0.35 -3.44 -6.24
CA ASP A 48 -0.59 -4.78 -5.69
C ASP A 48 0.61 -5.26 -4.85
N ASP A 49 1.81 -5.24 -5.43
CA ASP A 49 3.04 -5.61 -4.73
C ASP A 49 3.24 -4.76 -3.47
N ALA A 50 3.10 -3.44 -3.61
CA ALA A 50 3.23 -2.49 -2.51
C ALA A 50 2.19 -2.72 -1.41
N SER A 51 0.94 -3.04 -1.79
CA SER A 51 -0.13 -3.35 -0.85
C SER A 51 0.18 -4.63 -0.08
N ASP A 52 0.61 -5.70 -0.74
CA ASP A 52 0.94 -6.96 -0.07
C ASP A 52 2.17 -6.83 0.86
N LEU A 53 3.19 -6.09 0.43
CA LEU A 53 4.37 -5.79 1.26
C LEU A 53 3.98 -5.02 2.54
N LEU A 54 3.15 -3.99 2.39
CA LEU A 54 2.64 -3.22 3.53
C LEU A 54 1.72 -4.05 4.43
N ALA A 55 0.85 -4.87 3.84
CA ALA A 55 -0.06 -5.73 4.60
C ALA A 55 0.70 -6.69 5.50
N TYR A 56 1.78 -7.30 4.98
CA TYR A 56 2.64 -8.16 5.78
C TYR A 56 3.33 -7.39 6.91
N TYR A 57 3.86 -6.19 6.64
CA TYR A 57 4.45 -5.33 7.67
C TYR A 57 3.46 -4.99 8.80
N LEU A 58 2.26 -4.54 8.44
CA LEU A 58 1.20 -4.17 9.38
C LEU A 58 0.76 -5.36 10.25
N LEU A 59 0.68 -6.55 9.66
CA LEU A 59 0.36 -7.77 10.36
C LEU A 59 1.47 -8.16 11.34
N GLU A 60 2.71 -8.27 10.88
CA GLU A 60 3.82 -8.79 11.69
C GLU A 60 4.23 -7.84 12.82
N LYS A 61 4.20 -6.52 12.59
CA LYS A 61 4.68 -5.54 13.58
C LYS A 61 3.59 -5.04 14.52
N TYR A 62 2.36 -4.92 14.02
CA TYR A 62 1.27 -4.27 14.74
C TYR A 62 0.04 -5.15 14.94
N ASN A 63 0.06 -6.40 14.43
CA ASN A 63 -1.10 -7.31 14.44
C ASN A 63 -2.35 -6.66 13.81
N ILE A 64 -2.14 -5.82 12.78
CA ILE A 64 -3.22 -5.23 11.98
C ILE A 64 -3.49 -6.15 10.79
N HIS A 65 -4.71 -6.69 10.72
CA HIS A 65 -5.15 -7.46 9.58
C HIS A 65 -5.77 -6.53 8.53
N THR A 66 -5.44 -6.80 7.27
CA THR A 66 -6.01 -6.10 6.12
C THR A 66 -6.52 -7.08 5.08
N GLU A 67 -7.31 -6.59 4.14
CA GLU A 67 -7.65 -7.23 2.87
C GLU A 67 -7.21 -6.34 1.72
N GLN A 68 -6.99 -6.90 0.54
CA GLN A 68 -6.59 -6.14 -0.64
C GLN A 68 -7.81 -5.87 -1.52
N GLY A 69 -8.15 -4.59 -1.69
CA GLY A 69 -9.09 -4.15 -2.72
C GLY A 69 -8.36 -4.01 -4.05
N ASN A 70 -8.99 -4.44 -5.14
CA ASN A 70 -8.49 -4.31 -6.50
C ASN A 70 -9.61 -3.76 -7.38
N GLY A 71 -9.30 -2.83 -8.27
CA GLY A 71 -10.26 -2.27 -9.22
C GLY A 71 -9.56 -1.71 -10.46
N VAL A 72 -10.34 -1.22 -11.41
CA VAL A 72 -9.85 -0.61 -12.64
C VAL A 72 -10.22 0.86 -12.65
N TYR A 73 -9.20 1.72 -12.69
CA TYR A 73 -9.39 3.14 -12.94
C TYR A 73 -9.59 3.37 -14.44
N ARG A 74 -10.62 4.15 -14.79
CA ARG A 74 -10.89 4.66 -16.14
C ARG A 74 -11.32 6.11 -16.06
N ASP A 75 -10.94 6.89 -17.06
CA ASP A 75 -11.50 8.21 -17.31
C ASP A 75 -11.82 8.37 -18.81
N ASP A 76 -12.17 9.58 -19.24
CA ASP A 76 -12.48 9.88 -20.64
C ASP A 76 -11.29 9.66 -21.59
N ASN A 77 -10.08 9.47 -21.07
CA ASN A 77 -8.89 9.10 -21.82
C ASN A 77 -8.60 7.59 -21.67
N PRO A 78 -8.81 6.77 -22.71
CA PRO A 78 -8.54 5.33 -22.66
C PRO A 78 -7.11 4.96 -22.25
N GLU A 79 -6.13 5.82 -22.57
CA GLU A 79 -4.71 5.64 -22.21
C GLU A 79 -4.44 5.72 -20.70
N HIS A 80 -5.40 6.23 -19.91
CA HIS A 80 -5.30 6.28 -18.45
C HIS A 80 -5.88 5.03 -17.78
N THR A 81 -6.44 4.08 -18.54
CA THR A 81 -6.95 2.82 -17.99
C THR A 81 -5.83 2.09 -17.25
N THR A 82 -6.00 1.87 -15.95
CA THR A 82 -5.02 1.13 -15.15
C THR A 82 -5.68 0.37 -14.02
N ASN A 83 -5.13 -0.80 -13.69
CA ASN A 83 -5.50 -1.49 -12.46
C ASN A 83 -4.99 -0.71 -11.26
N HIS A 84 -5.72 -0.80 -10.15
CA HIS A 84 -5.35 -0.24 -8.87
C HIS A 84 -5.59 -1.21 -7.74
N ALA A 85 -4.72 -1.18 -6.73
CA ALA A 85 -4.84 -1.98 -5.52
C ALA A 85 -4.55 -1.12 -4.29
N TRP A 86 -5.29 -1.40 -3.22
CA TRP A 86 -5.19 -0.72 -1.92
C TRP A 86 -5.50 -1.71 -0.80
N LEU A 87 -5.23 -1.32 0.45
CA LEU A 87 -5.57 -2.13 1.61
C LEU A 87 -6.83 -1.64 2.31
N ILE A 88 -7.58 -2.57 2.89
CA ILE A 88 -8.78 -2.32 3.66
C ILE A 88 -8.58 -2.91 5.06
N VAL A 89 -8.72 -2.08 6.09
CA VAL A 89 -8.63 -2.43 7.51
C VAL A 89 -10.05 -2.54 8.06
N ASN A 90 -10.39 -3.69 8.64
CA ASN A 90 -11.70 -3.98 9.25
C ASN A 90 -12.92 -3.70 8.34
N GLY A 91 -12.73 -3.71 7.00
CA GLY A 91 -13.81 -3.42 6.05
C GLY A 91 -14.22 -1.95 5.94
N GLU A 92 -13.57 -1.03 6.66
CA GLU A 92 -14.01 0.37 6.78
C GLU A 92 -12.96 1.39 6.34
N SER A 93 -11.70 1.20 6.74
CA SER A 93 -10.62 2.16 6.50
C SER A 93 -9.70 1.68 5.38
N TYR A 94 -9.42 2.55 4.43
CA TYR A 94 -8.68 2.33 3.21
C TYR A 94 -7.29 2.92 3.38
N ILE A 95 -6.26 2.15 3.03
CA ILE A 95 -4.87 2.59 3.01
C ILE A 95 -4.34 2.46 1.58
N ASP A 96 -3.83 3.56 1.02
CA ASP A 96 -3.23 3.58 -0.31
C ASP A 96 -1.93 4.38 -0.29
N ILE A 97 -0.81 3.66 -0.27
CA ILE A 97 0.54 4.24 -0.34
C ILE A 97 0.98 4.57 -1.78
N THR A 98 0.19 4.18 -2.77
CA THR A 98 0.43 4.42 -4.20
C THR A 98 -0.48 5.50 -4.79
N ALA A 99 -1.31 6.14 -3.97
CA ALA A 99 -2.24 7.22 -4.32
C ALA A 99 -1.63 8.28 -5.25
N THR A 100 -0.35 8.60 -5.05
CA THR A 100 0.42 9.51 -5.93
C THR A 100 0.42 9.16 -7.42
N GLN A 101 0.13 7.92 -7.82
CA GLN A 101 -0.03 7.57 -9.23
C GLN A 101 -1.19 8.30 -9.90
N PHE A 102 -2.18 8.74 -9.12
CA PHE A 102 -3.38 9.45 -9.57
C PHE A 102 -3.39 10.94 -9.21
N MET A 103 -2.28 11.56 -8.80
CA MET A 103 -2.29 13.01 -8.47
C MET A 103 -2.77 13.91 -9.62
N PHE A 104 -2.72 13.44 -10.86
CA PHE A 104 -3.26 14.16 -12.02
C PHE A 104 -4.80 14.30 -11.98
N CYS A 105 -5.54 13.45 -11.25
CA CYS A 105 -6.99 13.53 -11.14
C CYS A 105 -7.47 14.40 -9.96
N GLY A 106 -6.55 14.99 -9.18
CA GLY A 106 -6.87 15.88 -8.06
C GLY A 106 -7.58 15.24 -6.86
N ALA A 107 -7.83 13.91 -6.91
CA ALA A 107 -8.55 13.18 -5.87
C ALA A 107 -7.76 13.05 -4.57
N PHE A 108 -6.44 13.03 -4.66
CA PHE A 108 -5.55 12.88 -3.52
C PHE A 108 -4.88 14.20 -3.16
N LYS A 109 -4.97 14.58 -1.88
CA LYS A 109 -4.36 15.81 -1.33
C LYS A 109 -2.99 15.56 -0.66
N LYS A 110 -2.63 14.28 -0.48
CA LYS A 110 -1.43 13.82 0.20
C LYS A 110 -0.83 12.66 -0.58
N ASP A 111 0.43 12.33 -0.28
CA ASP A 111 1.16 11.27 -0.98
C ASP A 111 0.70 9.85 -0.63
N ILE A 112 -0.04 9.72 0.48
CA ILE A 112 -0.78 8.52 0.88
C ILE A 112 -2.21 8.88 1.24
N TYR A 113 -3.06 7.86 1.21
CA TYR A 113 -4.42 7.94 1.74
C TYR A 113 -4.60 6.98 2.90
N VAL A 114 -5.16 7.47 4.01
CA VAL A 114 -5.71 6.66 5.10
C VAL A 114 -7.05 7.28 5.48
N GLY A 115 -8.12 6.50 5.45
CA GLY A 115 -9.47 6.99 5.79
C GLY A 115 -10.57 6.14 5.17
N ARG A 116 -11.82 6.59 5.26
CA ARG A 116 -12.97 5.87 4.68
C ARG A 116 -12.95 5.84 3.16
N SER A 117 -13.73 4.96 2.54
CA SER A 117 -13.99 5.07 1.09
C SER A 117 -14.53 6.47 0.74
N PHE A 118 -14.17 6.94 -0.44
CA PHE A 118 -14.69 8.17 -1.04
C PHE A 118 -14.82 7.98 -2.55
N TYR A 119 -15.30 9.01 -3.26
CA TYR A 119 -15.70 8.92 -4.67
C TYR A 119 -14.69 8.20 -5.58
N PHE A 120 -13.38 8.39 -5.36
CA PHE A 120 -12.35 7.75 -6.17
C PHE A 120 -12.47 6.22 -6.17
N TYR A 121 -12.65 5.59 -5.00
CA TYR A 121 -12.77 4.13 -4.89
C TYR A 121 -14.14 3.62 -5.35
N GLU A 122 -15.17 4.46 -5.23
CA GLU A 122 -16.54 4.15 -5.66
C GLU A 122 -16.69 4.16 -7.19
N GLU A 123 -15.87 4.96 -7.88
CA GLU A 123 -15.84 5.06 -9.35
C GLU A 123 -14.93 4.00 -10.01
N LEU A 124 -14.16 3.22 -9.23
CA LEU A 124 -13.39 2.12 -9.79
C LEU A 124 -14.32 1.03 -10.34
N GLU A 125 -13.99 0.53 -11.52
CA GLU A 125 -14.71 -0.59 -12.12
C GLU A 125 -14.15 -1.93 -11.65
N ASP A 126 -14.94 -3.00 -11.84
CA ASP A 126 -14.54 -4.39 -11.57
C ASP A 126 -13.96 -4.65 -10.16
N VAL A 127 -14.44 -3.89 -9.17
CA VAL A 127 -13.91 -3.95 -7.80
C VAL A 127 -14.07 -5.34 -7.19
N LYS A 128 -12.97 -5.90 -6.70
CA LYS A 128 -12.90 -7.18 -6.00
C LYS A 128 -12.03 -7.06 -4.76
N ILE A 129 -12.44 -7.75 -3.71
CA ILE A 129 -11.69 -7.81 -2.44
C ILE A 129 -11.13 -9.22 -2.29
N TYR A 130 -9.84 -9.31 -1.96
CA TYR A 130 -9.13 -10.56 -1.78
C TYR A 130 -8.38 -10.57 -0.45
N ARG A 131 -8.02 -11.78 -0.01
CA ARG A 131 -6.99 -11.93 1.01
C ARG A 131 -5.65 -11.49 0.43
N ASN A 132 -4.83 -10.84 1.25
CA ASN A 132 -3.47 -10.45 0.85
C ASN A 132 -2.63 -11.68 0.46
N CYS A 133 -1.69 -11.47 -0.45
CA CYS A 133 -0.71 -12.47 -0.82
C CYS A 133 0.21 -12.79 0.38
N ASP A 134 0.56 -14.08 0.53
CA ASP A 134 1.61 -14.48 1.46
C ASP A 134 2.98 -14.25 0.82
N ILE A 135 3.54 -13.06 1.07
CA ILE A 135 4.81 -12.64 0.47
C ILE A 135 5.99 -13.53 0.85
N THR A 136 5.91 -14.29 1.95
CA THR A 136 7.01 -15.18 2.40
C THR A 136 7.26 -16.34 1.44
N ARG A 137 6.27 -16.64 0.59
CA ARG A 137 6.32 -17.71 -0.42
C ARG A 137 6.77 -17.20 -1.78
N ASP A 138 6.84 -15.89 -1.99
CA ASP A 138 7.35 -15.25 -3.19
C ASP A 138 8.76 -14.73 -2.93
N LYS A 139 9.76 -15.34 -3.59
CA LYS A 139 11.18 -14.96 -3.37
C LYS A 139 11.50 -13.52 -3.76
N ARG A 140 10.79 -12.94 -4.72
CA ARG A 140 10.99 -11.57 -5.19
C ARG A 140 10.43 -10.61 -4.15
N LEU A 141 9.14 -10.75 -3.81
CA LEU A 141 8.49 -9.92 -2.81
C LEU A 141 9.16 -10.03 -1.44
N TRP A 142 9.56 -11.22 -1.03
CA TRP A 142 10.29 -11.40 0.23
C TRP A 142 11.60 -10.62 0.26
N LYS A 143 12.34 -10.63 -0.85
CA LYS A 143 13.58 -9.85 -0.97
C LYS A 143 13.31 -8.35 -0.95
N ASP A 144 12.27 -7.89 -1.64
CA ASP A 144 11.90 -6.47 -1.65
C ASP A 144 11.46 -6.01 -0.26
N TYR A 145 10.71 -6.84 0.47
CA TYR A 145 10.36 -6.61 1.87
C TYR A 145 11.60 -6.44 2.74
N GLN A 146 12.55 -7.38 2.66
CA GLN A 146 13.80 -7.31 3.42
C GLN A 146 14.58 -6.02 3.14
N ILE A 147 14.63 -5.58 1.88
CA ILE A 147 15.24 -4.31 1.50
C ILE A 147 14.52 -3.14 2.18
N ILE A 148 13.19 -3.08 2.12
CA ILE A 148 12.41 -1.99 2.73
C ILE A 148 12.64 -1.94 4.24
N MET A 149 12.72 -3.09 4.90
CA MET A 149 12.99 -3.17 6.34
C MET A 149 14.34 -2.56 6.75
N GLU A 150 15.34 -2.50 5.86
CA GLU A 150 16.63 -1.84 6.14
C GLU A 150 16.52 -0.30 6.22
N TYR A 151 15.46 0.28 5.66
CA TYR A 151 15.22 1.73 5.58
C TYR A 151 14.17 2.21 6.59
N LEU A 152 13.53 1.30 7.32
CA LEU A 152 12.58 1.66 8.36
C LEU A 152 13.32 2.10 9.64
N PRO A 153 12.83 3.14 10.33
CA PRO A 153 13.30 3.48 11.67
C PRO A 153 13.22 2.30 12.63
N ASP A 154 14.23 2.15 13.48
CA ASP A 154 14.27 1.10 14.53
C ASP A 154 13.15 1.28 15.59
N ASP A 155 12.59 2.50 15.73
CA ASP A 155 11.73 2.92 16.85
C ASP A 155 10.28 3.32 16.45
N LEU A 156 9.65 2.64 15.48
CA LEU A 156 8.24 2.89 15.09
C LEU A 156 7.21 2.03 15.83
#